data_AF-A0A3L9M277-F1
#
_entry.id   AF-A0A3L9M277-F1
#
_cell.length_a   1.000
_cell.length_b   1.000
_cell.length_c   1.000
_cell.angle_alpha   90.00
_cell.angle_beta   90.00
_cell.angle_gamma   90.00
#
_symmetry.space_group_name_H-M   'P 1'
#
loop_
_entity.id
_entity.type
_entity.pdbx_description
1 polymer ?
#
loop_
_entity_poly.entity_id
_entity_poly.type
_entity_poly.pdbx_seq_one_letter_code
_entity_poly.pdbx_strand_id
1 'polypeptide(L)'
;MFKTIYAALEQLGLTAQKRAIHIQFANQALNTEVFLQKIQGQHQLNTGMTAELICLSTNATIPLKQFIGSQVAVDQVTDTGTLFRTTGIITEAVQGQSDGSLTLYKLKLQDPTALWHKRRNSRVFMNKTVLDIVQTLFKEWQQRSPLFASSLTLDISGVTQDYDVRPFVMQANESDYDFITRLLRSEGINWLIDEAQLNVANSNSPIQAQKLRLIDDNNQYQALNRRTIRYHRSSA
;
A
#
# COMPACT_ATOMS: atom_id res chain seq x y z
N MET A 1 39.54 -11.19 3.37
CA MET A 1 39.87 -9.96 2.61
C MET A 1 38.64 -9.12 2.21
N PHE A 2 37.41 -9.41 2.69
CA PHE A 2 36.20 -8.63 2.39
C PHE A 2 35.86 -7.50 3.39
N LYS A 3 36.61 -7.38 4.50
CA LYS A 3 36.36 -6.35 5.54
C LYS A 3 36.64 -4.91 5.09
N THR A 4 37.36 -4.70 3.98
CA THR A 4 37.83 -3.38 3.54
C THR A 4 36.83 -2.63 2.67
N ILE A 5 36.07 -3.31 1.80
CA ILE A 5 35.11 -2.63 0.90
C ILE A 5 33.88 -2.14 1.67
N TYR A 6 33.30 -2.98 2.54
CA TYR A 6 32.18 -2.56 3.40
C TYR A 6 32.56 -1.40 4.31
N ALA A 7 33.75 -1.45 4.94
CA ALA A 7 34.24 -0.37 5.79
C ALA A 7 34.54 0.93 4.99
N ALA A 8 35.07 0.81 3.77
CA ALA A 8 35.30 1.96 2.90
C ALA A 8 33.98 2.58 2.41
N LEU A 9 32.99 1.77 2.05
CA LEU A 9 31.64 2.23 1.71
C LEU A 9 30.94 2.87 2.92
N GLU A 10 31.13 2.34 4.13
CA GLU A 10 30.68 2.94 5.38
C GLU A 10 31.30 4.32 5.64
N GLN A 11 32.62 4.45 5.46
CA GLN A 11 33.34 5.71 5.58
C GLN A 11 32.90 6.74 4.51
N LEU A 12 32.60 6.28 3.30
CA LEU A 12 32.04 7.09 2.21
C LEU A 12 30.54 7.41 2.41
N GLY A 13 29.91 6.86 3.46
CA GLY A 13 28.49 7.07 3.74
C GLY A 13 27.54 6.34 2.78
N LEU A 14 28.03 5.36 2.03
CA LEU A 14 27.25 4.50 1.14
C LEU A 14 26.73 3.27 1.90
N THR A 15 26.11 3.49 3.06
CA THR A 15 25.53 2.43 3.90
C THR A 15 24.06 2.24 3.58
N ALA A 16 23.52 1.05 3.90
CA ALA A 16 22.08 0.80 3.81
C ALA A 16 21.25 1.80 4.64
N GLN A 17 21.83 2.40 5.68
CA GLN A 17 21.20 3.40 6.55
C GLN A 17 21.17 4.82 5.98
N LYS A 18 22.04 5.16 5.01
CA LYS A 18 22.11 6.49 4.38
C LYS A 18 21.43 6.55 3.02
N ARG A 19 20.60 5.55 2.69
CA ARG A 19 19.87 5.52 1.42
C ARG A 19 18.71 6.50 1.45
N ALA A 20 18.38 7.04 0.28
CA ALA A 20 17.20 7.90 0.14
C ALA A 20 15.88 7.10 0.17
N ILE A 21 15.95 5.80 -0.13
CA ILE A 21 14.81 4.88 -0.13
C ILE A 21 15.16 3.60 0.62
N HIS A 22 14.25 3.17 1.47
CA HIS A 22 14.34 1.93 2.23
C HIS A 22 13.14 1.05 1.94
N ILE A 23 13.32 -0.26 2.09
CA ILE A 23 12.24 -1.23 1.98
C ILE A 23 12.30 -2.16 3.20
N GLN A 24 11.13 -2.42 3.76
CA GLN A 24 10.93 -3.34 4.86
C GLN A 24 9.81 -4.30 4.48
N PHE A 25 10.13 -5.58 4.41
CA PHE A 25 9.19 -6.68 4.22
C PHE A 25 8.73 -7.21 5.58
N ALA A 26 7.46 -7.59 5.69
CA ALA A 26 6.97 -8.36 6.82
C ALA A 26 7.65 -9.74 6.91
N ASN A 27 8.00 -10.33 5.76
CA ASN A 27 8.86 -11.50 5.71
C ASN A 27 10.31 -11.09 5.99
N GLN A 28 10.76 -11.31 7.22
CA GLN A 28 12.07 -10.85 7.71
C GLN A 28 13.26 -11.41 6.91
N ALA A 29 13.13 -12.60 6.32
CA ALA A 29 14.20 -13.20 5.51
C ALA A 29 14.57 -12.35 4.28
N LEU A 30 13.62 -11.58 3.74
CA LEU A 30 13.87 -10.73 2.56
C LEU A 30 14.62 -9.44 2.90
N ASN A 31 14.56 -8.97 4.15
CA ASN A 31 15.14 -7.67 4.54
C ASN A 31 16.67 -7.64 4.47
N THR A 32 17.33 -8.80 4.54
CA THR A 32 18.79 -8.91 4.43
C THR A 32 19.27 -9.18 3.01
N GLU A 33 18.39 -9.68 2.14
CA GLU A 33 18.77 -10.13 0.80
C GLU A 33 18.32 -9.16 -0.30
N VAL A 34 17.28 -8.36 -0.06
CA VAL A 34 16.59 -7.59 -1.10
C VAL A 34 16.68 -6.10 -0.81
N PHE A 35 17.18 -5.35 -1.79
CA PHE A 35 17.41 -3.92 -1.69
C PHE A 35 16.62 -3.16 -2.74
N LEU A 36 15.85 -2.14 -2.33
CA LEU A 36 15.11 -1.30 -3.26
C LEU A 36 16.05 -0.36 -4.03
N GLN A 37 15.86 -0.29 -5.35
CA GLN A 37 16.56 0.63 -6.25
C GLN A 37 15.65 1.71 -6.81
N LYS A 38 14.39 1.36 -7.13
CA LYS A 38 13.42 2.31 -7.70
C LYS A 38 12.01 1.95 -7.24
N ILE A 39 11.23 2.98 -6.95
CA ILE A 39 9.77 2.92 -6.78
C ILE A 39 9.13 3.86 -7.79
N GLN A 40 8.12 3.38 -8.50
CA GLN A 40 7.32 4.18 -9.43
C GLN A 40 5.87 3.73 -9.33
N GLY A 41 4.94 4.65 -9.07
CA GLY A 41 3.55 4.27 -8.87
C GLY A 41 2.57 5.40 -9.10
N GLN A 42 1.31 5.06 -8.93
CA GLN A 42 0.16 5.95 -8.98
C GLN A 42 -0.69 5.70 -7.75
N HIS A 43 -1.18 6.78 -7.16
CA HIS A 43 -2.17 6.74 -6.09
C HIS A 43 -3.30 7.69 -6.48
N GLN A 44 -4.51 7.16 -6.57
CA GLN A 44 -5.67 7.87 -7.09
C GLN A 44 -6.86 7.74 -6.12
N LEU A 45 -7.59 8.84 -5.95
CA LEU A 45 -8.88 8.84 -5.24
C LEU A 45 -9.86 7.90 -5.96
N ASN A 46 -10.72 7.23 -5.20
CA ASN A 46 -11.74 6.31 -5.69
C ASN A 46 -11.21 5.15 -6.54
N THR A 47 -9.92 4.81 -6.39
CA THR A 47 -9.28 3.71 -7.13
C THR A 47 -8.38 2.90 -6.21
N GLY A 48 -7.37 3.54 -5.61
CA GLY A 48 -6.36 2.88 -4.78
C GLY A 48 -4.94 3.27 -5.18
N MET A 49 -3.97 2.50 -4.68
CA MET A 49 -2.54 2.69 -4.86
C MET A 49 -1.92 1.49 -5.58
N THR A 50 -1.12 1.75 -6.60
CA THR A 50 -0.27 0.75 -7.22
C THR A 50 1.11 1.32 -7.50
N ALA A 51 2.15 0.56 -7.16
CA ALA A 51 3.53 0.91 -7.43
C ALA A 51 4.32 -0.30 -7.90
N GLU A 52 5.24 -0.05 -8.83
CA GLU A 52 6.27 -0.97 -9.25
C GLU A 52 7.55 -0.69 -8.44
N LEU A 53 8.08 -1.75 -7.85
CA LEU A 53 9.34 -1.76 -7.12
C LEU A 53 10.37 -2.53 -7.94
N ILE A 54 11.50 -1.88 -8.22
CA ILE A 54 12.69 -2.55 -8.75
C ILE A 54 13.64 -2.76 -7.59
N CYS A 55 13.88 -4.03 -7.28
CA CYS A 55 14.76 -4.47 -6.22
C CYS A 55 15.97 -5.22 -6.80
N LEU A 56 17.09 -5.14 -6.10
CA LEU A 56 18.33 -5.85 -6.39
C LEU A 56 18.63 -6.82 -5.24
N SER A 57 19.13 -7.99 -5.57
CA SER A 57 19.63 -8.97 -4.60
C SER A 57 20.87 -9.66 -5.12
N THR A 58 21.77 -10.06 -4.23
CA THR A 58 22.90 -10.94 -4.57
C THR A 58 22.46 -12.40 -4.73
N ASN A 59 21.24 -12.73 -4.33
CA ASN A 59 20.68 -14.08 -4.43
C ASN A 59 19.76 -14.21 -5.65
N ALA A 60 20.17 -15.03 -6.62
CA ALA A 60 19.40 -15.30 -7.84
C ALA A 60 18.33 -16.39 -7.67
N THR A 61 18.17 -16.96 -6.47
CA THR A 61 17.36 -18.18 -6.26
C THR A 61 16.22 -17.98 -5.27
N ILE A 62 15.88 -16.73 -4.93
CA ILE A 62 14.80 -16.42 -3.99
C ILE A 62 13.46 -16.89 -4.57
N PRO A 63 12.75 -17.82 -3.92
CA PRO A 63 11.46 -18.29 -4.42
C PRO A 63 10.43 -17.14 -4.45
N LEU A 64 9.82 -16.90 -5.62
CA LEU A 64 8.89 -15.78 -5.81
C LEU A 64 7.69 -15.78 -4.84
N LYS A 65 7.30 -16.96 -4.36
CA LYS A 65 6.25 -17.14 -3.35
C LYS A 65 6.58 -16.49 -1.99
N GLN A 66 7.86 -16.20 -1.71
CA GLN A 66 8.24 -15.48 -0.50
C GLN A 66 7.89 -13.99 -0.56
N PHE A 67 7.78 -13.43 -1.76
CA PHE A 67 7.36 -12.04 -1.97
C PHE A 67 5.84 -11.90 -2.00
N ILE A 68 5.17 -12.75 -2.78
CA ILE A 68 3.71 -12.65 -3.02
C ILE A 68 2.96 -12.78 -1.69
N GLY A 69 2.04 -11.84 -1.44
CA GLY A 69 1.25 -11.79 -0.21
C GLY A 69 2.02 -11.30 1.02
N SER A 70 3.27 -10.82 0.86
CA SER A 70 3.99 -10.13 1.92
C SER A 70 3.58 -8.67 1.99
N GLN A 71 3.39 -8.15 3.20
CA GLN A 71 3.26 -6.71 3.42
C GLN A 71 4.63 -6.05 3.28
N VAL A 72 4.65 -4.84 2.72
CA VAL A 72 5.86 -4.07 2.49
C VAL A 72 5.64 -2.62 2.91
N ALA A 73 6.63 -2.04 3.57
CA ALA A 73 6.77 -0.61 3.78
C ALA A 73 7.96 -0.09 2.97
N VAL A 74 7.73 0.95 2.19
CA VAL A 74 8.76 1.72 1.49
C VAL A 74 8.86 3.08 2.15
N ASP A 75 10.04 3.42 2.63
CA ASP A 75 10.30 4.69 3.29
C ASP A 75 11.19 5.56 2.41
N GLN A 76 10.76 6.80 2.17
CA GLN A 76 11.49 7.79 1.39
C GLN A 76 11.95 8.93 2.29
N VAL A 77 13.23 9.29 2.20
CA VAL A 77 13.80 10.42 2.95
C VAL A 77 13.28 11.72 2.34
N THR A 78 12.62 12.55 3.15
CA THR A 78 12.10 13.87 2.76
C THR A 78 13.20 14.93 2.79
N ASP A 79 12.88 16.14 2.32
CA ASP A 79 13.77 17.31 2.38
C ASP A 79 14.10 17.77 3.81
N THR A 80 13.28 17.39 4.79
CA THR A 80 13.52 17.64 6.22
C THR A 80 14.23 16.49 6.93
N GLY A 81 14.62 15.44 6.19
CA GLY A 81 15.27 14.24 6.75
C GLY A 81 14.33 13.28 7.48
N THR A 82 13.01 13.48 7.40
CA THR A 82 12.02 12.52 7.91
C THR A 82 11.80 11.39 6.93
N LEU A 83 11.29 10.25 7.40
CA LEU A 83 10.94 9.13 6.54
C LEU A 83 9.45 9.17 6.22
N PHE A 84 9.12 9.45 4.96
CA PHE A 84 7.75 9.36 4.44
C PHE A 84 7.47 7.91 4.03
N ARG A 85 6.49 7.29 4.68
CA ARG A 85 6.18 5.87 4.51
C ARG A 85 5.07 5.65 3.49
N THR A 86 5.23 4.60 2.72
CA THR A 86 4.22 4.08 1.79
C THR A 86 4.15 2.58 1.96
N THR A 87 2.99 2.05 2.37
CA THR A 87 2.81 0.62 2.63
C THR A 87 1.91 -0.04 1.59
N GLY A 88 1.85 -1.37 1.62
CA GLY A 88 0.96 -2.16 0.79
C GLY A 88 1.31 -3.65 0.84
N ILE A 89 0.72 -4.41 -0.06
CA ILE A 89 0.95 -5.84 -0.25
C ILE A 89 1.58 -6.10 -1.62
N ILE A 90 2.48 -7.09 -1.69
CA ILE A 90 3.02 -7.53 -2.98
C ILE A 90 2.03 -8.48 -3.64
N THR A 91 1.49 -8.08 -4.78
CA THR A 91 0.50 -8.87 -5.53
C THR A 91 1.11 -9.65 -6.69
N GLU A 92 2.22 -9.17 -7.24
CA GLU A 92 2.97 -9.81 -8.32
C GLU A 92 4.48 -9.70 -8.04
N ALA A 93 5.22 -10.75 -8.38
CA ALA A 93 6.67 -10.78 -8.28
C ALA A 93 7.25 -11.46 -9.53
N VAL A 94 8.24 -10.83 -10.14
CA VAL A 94 8.92 -11.30 -11.35
C VAL A 94 10.42 -11.27 -11.12
N GLN A 95 11.09 -12.38 -11.40
CA GLN A 95 12.54 -12.42 -11.47
C GLN A 95 12.99 -11.89 -12.84
N GLY A 96 13.85 -10.89 -12.83
CA GLY A 96 14.47 -10.29 -14.00
C GLY A 96 15.82 -10.93 -14.34
N GLN A 97 16.65 -10.19 -15.08
CA GLN A 97 17.99 -10.62 -15.44
C GLN A 97 18.91 -10.68 -14.22
N SER A 98 19.90 -11.57 -14.31
CA SER A 98 20.99 -11.71 -13.35
C SER A 98 22.31 -11.61 -14.10
N ASP A 99 23.25 -10.82 -13.59
CA ASP A 99 24.62 -10.71 -14.13
C ASP A 99 25.62 -11.65 -13.41
N GLY A 100 25.11 -12.52 -12.53
CA GLY A 100 25.89 -13.42 -11.69
C GLY A 100 26.36 -12.82 -10.37
N SER A 101 26.31 -11.50 -10.20
CA SER A 101 26.58 -10.80 -8.94
C SER A 101 25.32 -10.21 -8.33
N LEU A 102 24.46 -9.61 -9.15
CA LEU A 102 23.19 -9.01 -8.81
C LEU A 102 22.07 -9.57 -9.69
N THR A 103 20.94 -9.80 -9.06
CA THR A 103 19.70 -10.25 -9.68
C THR A 103 18.60 -9.23 -9.43
N LEU A 104 17.88 -8.91 -10.49
CA LEU A 104 16.81 -7.92 -10.45
C LEU A 104 15.48 -8.61 -10.11
N TYR A 105 14.76 -8.11 -9.12
CA TYR A 105 13.41 -8.54 -8.77
C TYR A 105 12.44 -7.37 -8.97
N LYS A 106 11.45 -7.58 -9.82
CA LYS A 106 10.39 -6.60 -10.08
C LYS A 106 9.15 -7.01 -9.29
N LEU A 107 8.74 -6.18 -8.35
CA LEU A 107 7.59 -6.43 -7.48
C LEU A 107 6.50 -5.41 -7.77
N LYS A 108 5.25 -5.85 -7.71
CA LYS A 108 4.08 -4.97 -7.77
C LYS A 108 3.49 -4.82 -6.38
N LEU A 109 3.61 -3.62 -5.85
CA LEU A 109 3.00 -3.17 -4.61
C LEU A 109 1.61 -2.62 -4.91
N GLN A 110 0.59 -3.07 -4.18
CA GLN A 110 -0.76 -2.53 -4.24
C GLN A 110 -1.31 -2.37 -2.83
N ASP A 111 -2.29 -1.49 -2.66
CA ASP A 111 -3.05 -1.47 -1.41
C ASP A 111 -3.90 -2.76 -1.23
N PRO A 112 -4.33 -3.10 -0.01
CA PRO A 112 -5.05 -4.34 0.25
C PRO A 112 -6.41 -4.46 -0.43
N THR A 113 -7.01 -3.38 -0.95
CA THR A 113 -8.26 -3.48 -1.73
C THR A 113 -8.04 -4.26 -3.02
N ALA A 114 -6.80 -4.43 -3.47
CA ALA A 114 -6.45 -5.33 -4.57
C ALA A 114 -6.95 -6.77 -4.37
N LEU A 115 -7.11 -7.22 -3.11
CA LEU A 115 -7.65 -8.53 -2.78
C LEU A 115 -9.14 -8.66 -3.15
N TRP A 116 -9.90 -7.57 -3.15
CA TRP A 116 -11.32 -7.58 -3.49
C TRP A 116 -11.59 -7.96 -4.95
N HIS A 117 -10.64 -7.73 -5.85
CA HIS A 117 -10.72 -8.20 -7.23
C HIS A 117 -10.60 -9.73 -7.35
N LYS A 118 -10.13 -10.43 -6.31
CA LYS A 118 -9.90 -11.89 -6.34
C LYS A 118 -11.10 -12.70 -5.90
N ARG A 119 -12.21 -12.05 -5.48
CA ARG A 119 -13.48 -12.72 -5.16
C ARG A 119 -14.57 -12.19 -6.07
N ARG A 120 -15.35 -13.11 -6.63
CA ARG A 120 -16.56 -12.85 -7.40
C ARG A 120 -17.71 -13.60 -6.73
N ASN A 121 -18.85 -12.96 -6.57
CA ASN A 121 -19.97 -13.54 -5.82
C ASN A 121 -21.33 -13.14 -6.41
N SER A 122 -22.36 -13.91 -6.05
CA SER A 122 -23.77 -13.57 -6.30
C SER A 122 -24.55 -13.71 -5.00
N ARG A 123 -25.04 -12.60 -4.43
CA ARG A 123 -25.77 -12.60 -3.16
C ARG A 123 -26.69 -11.41 -3.02
N VAL A 124 -27.68 -11.56 -2.15
CA VAL A 124 -28.69 -10.53 -1.85
C VAL A 124 -28.47 -9.99 -0.45
N PHE A 125 -28.60 -8.68 -0.31
CA PHE A 125 -28.67 -7.95 0.96
C PHE A 125 -30.06 -7.32 1.07
N MET A 126 -30.74 -7.62 2.18
CA MET A 126 -32.09 -7.12 2.47
C MET A 126 -32.02 -6.13 3.63
N ASN A 127 -32.77 -5.02 3.51
CA ASN A 127 -32.93 -4.03 4.57
C ASN A 127 -31.59 -3.55 5.16
N LYS A 128 -30.68 -3.08 4.29
CA LYS A 128 -29.35 -2.59 4.69
C LYS A 128 -29.03 -1.26 4.02
N THR A 129 -28.30 -0.41 4.72
CA THR A 129 -27.66 0.76 4.11
C THR A 129 -26.45 0.33 3.27
N VAL A 130 -25.97 1.21 2.39
CA VAL A 130 -24.71 0.96 1.65
C VAL A 130 -23.53 0.77 2.60
N LEU A 131 -23.45 1.56 3.68
CA LEU A 131 -22.40 1.42 4.69
C LEU A 131 -22.46 0.07 5.41
N ASP A 132 -23.64 -0.43 5.74
CA ASP A 132 -23.80 -1.75 6.37
C ASP A 132 -23.28 -2.87 5.46
N ILE A 133 -23.55 -2.76 4.15
CA ILE A 133 -23.10 -3.72 3.14
C ILE A 133 -21.57 -3.71 3.07
N VAL A 134 -20.96 -2.53 2.98
CA VAL A 134 -19.49 -2.35 2.93
C VAL A 134 -18.85 -2.90 4.19
N GLN A 135 -19.36 -2.56 5.38
CA GLN A 135 -18.86 -3.07 6.65
C GLN A 135 -18.99 -4.59 6.77
N THR A 136 -20.09 -5.17 6.27
CA THR A 136 -20.30 -6.62 6.26
C THR A 136 -19.23 -7.31 5.41
N LEU A 137 -19.02 -6.83 4.18
CA LEU A 137 -17.99 -7.36 3.28
C LEU A 137 -16.58 -7.20 3.87
N PHE A 138 -16.29 -6.04 4.48
CA PHE A 138 -15.01 -5.78 5.12
C PHE A 138 -14.73 -6.78 6.24
N LYS A 139 -15.69 -7.01 7.14
CA LYS A 139 -15.58 -7.99 8.24
C LYS A 139 -15.39 -9.42 7.73
N GLU A 140 -16.12 -9.82 6.69
CA GLU A 140 -15.92 -11.12 6.05
C GLU A 140 -14.49 -11.30 5.53
N TRP A 141 -13.93 -10.27 4.88
CA TRP A 141 -12.56 -10.30 4.39
C TRP A 141 -11.54 -10.38 5.53
N GLN A 142 -11.76 -9.67 6.63
CA GLN A 142 -10.92 -9.78 7.83
C GLN A 142 -10.96 -11.21 8.42
N GLN A 143 -12.13 -11.84 8.46
CA GLN A 143 -12.26 -13.22 8.95
C GLN A 143 -11.62 -14.24 8.02
N ARG A 144 -11.70 -14.01 6.71
CA ARG A 144 -11.22 -14.94 5.68
C ARG A 144 -9.72 -14.88 5.46
N SER A 145 -9.11 -13.70 5.59
CA SER A 145 -7.71 -13.48 5.24
C SER A 145 -6.97 -12.76 6.38
N PRO A 146 -6.03 -13.45 7.06
CA PRO A 146 -5.15 -12.83 8.04
C PRO A 146 -4.35 -11.67 7.45
N LEU A 147 -3.91 -11.80 6.19
CA LEU A 147 -3.23 -10.74 5.45
C LEU A 147 -4.11 -9.50 5.32
N PHE A 148 -5.37 -9.65 4.93
CA PHE A 148 -6.29 -8.50 4.83
C PHE A 148 -6.51 -7.86 6.21
N ALA A 149 -6.76 -8.69 7.23
CA ALA A 149 -7.00 -8.23 8.60
C ALA A 149 -5.83 -7.42 9.19
N SER A 150 -4.59 -7.78 8.87
CA SER A 150 -3.40 -7.06 9.32
C SER A 150 -3.02 -5.86 8.44
N SER A 151 -3.56 -5.76 7.22
CA SER A 151 -3.12 -4.76 6.23
C SER A 151 -4.06 -3.58 6.07
N LEU A 152 -5.36 -3.74 6.36
CA LEU A 152 -6.35 -2.69 6.12
C LEU A 152 -7.33 -2.56 7.28
N THR A 153 -7.63 -1.32 7.64
CA THR A 153 -8.69 -0.93 8.57
C THR A 153 -9.71 -0.07 7.84
N LEU A 154 -10.98 -0.14 8.24
CA LEU A 154 -12.05 0.66 7.66
C LEU A 154 -12.31 1.87 8.57
N ASP A 155 -12.25 3.06 8.00
CA ASP A 155 -12.55 4.31 8.67
C ASP A 155 -13.77 4.98 8.01
N ILE A 156 -14.86 5.03 8.77
CA ILE A 156 -16.13 5.65 8.37
C ILE A 156 -16.34 7.01 9.04
N SER A 157 -15.36 7.53 9.78
CA SER A 157 -15.50 8.80 10.49
C SER A 157 -15.64 10.01 9.56
N GLY A 158 -15.24 9.88 8.30
CA GLY A 158 -15.40 10.89 7.27
C GLY A 158 -16.79 10.93 6.63
N VAL A 159 -17.69 10.05 7.06
CA VAL A 159 -19.08 9.98 6.60
C VAL A 159 -19.96 10.73 7.60
N THR A 160 -20.69 11.71 7.10
CA THR A 160 -21.48 12.65 7.91
C THR A 160 -22.98 12.53 7.69
N GLN A 161 -23.39 11.97 6.54
CA GLN A 161 -24.78 11.81 6.16
C GLN A 161 -25.35 10.46 6.63
N ASP A 162 -26.64 10.46 6.93
CA ASP A 162 -27.42 9.24 7.14
C ASP A 162 -27.89 8.72 5.77
N TYR A 163 -27.59 7.46 5.47
CA TYR A 163 -27.98 6.82 4.22
C TYR A 163 -29.23 5.96 4.36
N ASP A 164 -30.05 5.95 3.31
CA ASP A 164 -31.30 5.20 3.29
C ASP A 164 -31.08 3.68 3.38
N VAL A 165 -31.97 3.02 4.12
CA VAL A 165 -32.05 1.57 4.17
C VAL A 165 -32.66 1.05 2.87
N ARG A 166 -31.88 0.31 2.10
CA ARG A 166 -32.35 -0.28 0.85
C ARG A 166 -33.08 -1.60 1.13
N PRO A 167 -34.32 -1.78 0.65
CA PRO A 167 -35.08 -3.01 0.88
C PRO A 167 -34.42 -4.21 0.19
N PHE A 168 -33.79 -3.99 -0.96
CA PHE A 168 -33.13 -5.02 -1.75
C PHE A 168 -31.89 -4.47 -2.46
N VAL A 169 -30.75 -5.16 -2.29
CA VAL A 169 -29.52 -4.94 -3.06
C VAL A 169 -28.95 -6.28 -3.47
N MET A 170 -28.63 -6.44 -4.75
CA MET A 170 -28.02 -7.66 -5.28
C MET A 170 -26.60 -7.38 -5.77
N GLN A 171 -25.67 -8.22 -5.33
CA GLN A 171 -24.39 -8.45 -6.01
C GLN A 171 -24.65 -9.59 -7.01
N ALA A 172 -24.48 -9.34 -8.30
CA ALA A 172 -24.84 -10.31 -9.34
C ALA A 172 -23.62 -10.67 -10.20
N ASN A 173 -22.94 -11.76 -9.85
CA ASN A 173 -21.75 -12.26 -10.54
C ASN A 173 -20.74 -11.14 -10.84
N GLU A 174 -20.41 -10.34 -9.84
CA GLU A 174 -19.46 -9.22 -9.93
C GLU A 174 -18.40 -9.35 -8.82
N SER A 175 -17.25 -8.71 -9.01
CA SER A 175 -16.21 -8.75 -7.97
C SER A 175 -16.65 -7.96 -6.74
N ASP A 176 -16.10 -8.27 -5.57
CA ASP A 176 -16.38 -7.47 -4.37
C ASP A 176 -15.95 -6.01 -4.56
N TYR A 177 -14.88 -5.78 -5.34
CA TYR A 177 -14.42 -4.43 -5.68
C TYR A 177 -15.45 -3.67 -6.53
N ASP A 178 -15.93 -4.28 -7.62
CA ASP A 178 -16.88 -3.64 -8.54
C ASP A 178 -18.19 -3.33 -7.83
N PHE A 179 -18.64 -4.27 -7.00
CA PHE A 179 -19.86 -4.12 -6.21
C PHE A 179 -19.77 -2.96 -5.21
N ILE A 180 -18.71 -2.91 -4.39
CA ILE A 180 -18.47 -1.83 -3.43
C ILE A 180 -18.35 -0.49 -4.16
N THR A 181 -17.54 -0.45 -5.21
CA THR A 181 -17.31 0.74 -6.04
C THR A 181 -18.61 1.31 -6.60
N ARG A 182 -19.48 0.45 -7.15
CA ARG A 182 -20.78 0.87 -7.69
C ARG A 182 -21.72 1.40 -6.60
N LEU A 183 -21.74 0.77 -5.43
CA LEU A 183 -22.58 1.21 -4.32
C LEU A 183 -22.12 2.57 -3.76
N LEU A 184 -20.83 2.71 -3.46
CA LEU A 184 -20.26 3.96 -2.95
C LEU A 184 -20.51 5.13 -3.92
N ARG A 185 -20.29 4.90 -5.22
CA ARG A 185 -20.58 5.92 -6.25
C ARG A 185 -22.05 6.29 -6.34
N SER A 186 -22.97 5.34 -6.12
CA SER A 186 -24.41 5.64 -6.15
C SER A 186 -24.87 6.56 -5.01
N GLU A 187 -24.10 6.61 -3.91
CA GLU A 187 -24.36 7.45 -2.73
C GLU A 187 -23.46 8.69 -2.67
N GLY A 188 -22.65 8.93 -3.71
CA GLY A 188 -21.69 10.04 -3.71
C GLY A 188 -20.55 9.89 -2.69
N ILE A 189 -20.34 8.71 -2.13
CA ILE A 189 -19.27 8.43 -1.16
C ILE A 189 -17.96 8.25 -1.93
N ASN A 190 -16.97 9.09 -1.60
CA ASN A 190 -15.60 8.95 -2.06
C ASN A 190 -14.81 8.06 -1.09
N TRP A 191 -13.77 7.42 -1.60
CA TRP A 191 -12.84 6.67 -0.76
C TRP A 191 -11.39 6.92 -1.16
N LEU A 192 -10.51 6.79 -0.17
CA LEU A 192 -9.07 6.87 -0.35
C LEU A 192 -8.36 5.91 0.59
N ILE A 193 -7.13 5.56 0.22
CA ILE A 193 -6.23 4.80 1.08
C ILE A 193 -5.31 5.80 1.78
N ASP A 194 -5.29 5.74 3.10
CA ASP A 194 -4.43 6.56 3.94
C ASP A 194 -3.46 5.67 4.72
N GLU A 195 -2.30 6.20 5.04
CA GLU A 195 -1.36 5.50 5.92
C GLU A 195 -1.79 5.70 7.37
N ALA A 196 -1.56 4.70 8.23
CA ALA A 196 -1.76 4.90 9.66
C ALA A 196 -0.85 6.01 10.22
N GLN A 197 0.36 6.10 9.70
CA GLN A 197 1.36 7.12 9.99
C GLN A 197 2.13 7.48 8.71
N LEU A 198 1.99 8.72 8.24
CA LEU A 198 2.68 9.20 7.03
C LEU A 198 4.19 9.36 7.23
N ASN A 199 4.62 9.78 8.43
CA ASN A 199 6.02 9.93 8.78
C ASN A 199 6.40 8.96 9.90
N VAL A 200 7.52 8.26 9.73
CA VAL A 200 8.08 7.36 10.74
C VAL A 200 9.45 7.85 11.23
N ALA A 201 9.79 7.52 12.47
CA ALA A 201 11.08 7.90 13.06
C ALA A 201 12.25 7.02 12.57
N ASN A 202 11.97 5.77 12.20
CA ASN A 202 12.97 4.80 11.76
C ASN A 202 12.36 3.84 10.73
N SER A 203 13.15 3.42 9.75
CA SER A 203 12.73 2.46 8.72
C SER A 203 12.37 1.07 9.31
N ASN A 204 12.83 0.76 10.52
CA ASN A 204 12.48 -0.47 11.23
C ASN A 204 11.13 -0.39 11.98
N SER A 205 10.45 0.75 11.98
CA SER A 205 9.13 0.88 12.61
C SER A 205 8.17 -0.19 12.07
N PRO A 206 7.29 -0.78 12.90
CA PRO A 206 6.42 -1.86 12.47
C PRO A 206 5.50 -1.41 11.34
N ILE A 207 5.21 -2.31 10.40
CA ILE A 207 4.24 -2.07 9.34
C ILE A 207 2.85 -2.03 9.99
N GLN A 208 2.14 -0.93 9.79
CA GLN A 208 0.79 -0.74 10.31
C GLN A 208 -0.22 -0.91 9.18
N ALA A 209 -1.45 -1.30 9.54
CA ALA A 209 -2.53 -1.41 8.58
C ALA A 209 -2.87 -0.02 7.99
N GLN A 210 -3.02 0.05 6.66
CA GLN A 210 -3.57 1.21 5.99
C GLN A 210 -5.02 1.45 6.42
N LYS A 211 -5.53 2.65 6.17
CA LYS A 211 -6.91 3.04 6.44
C LYS A 211 -7.62 3.25 5.11
N LEU A 212 -8.64 2.45 4.85
CA LEU A 212 -9.63 2.78 3.83
C LEU A 212 -10.61 3.78 4.44
N ARG A 213 -10.50 5.04 4.02
CA ARG A 213 -11.35 6.13 4.52
C ARG A 213 -12.51 6.35 3.57
N LEU A 214 -13.73 6.29 4.09
CA LEU A 214 -14.94 6.69 3.37
C LEU A 214 -15.27 8.14 3.72
N ILE A 215 -15.55 8.95 2.71
CA ILE A 215 -15.70 10.40 2.81
C ILE A 215 -16.88 10.86 1.95
N ASP A 216 -17.81 11.58 2.55
CA ASP A 216 -18.94 12.21 1.84
C ASP A 216 -18.90 13.75 1.87
N ASP A 217 -17.99 14.33 2.66
CA ASP A 217 -17.83 15.77 2.81
C ASP A 217 -16.39 16.24 2.56
N ASN A 218 -16.25 17.39 1.90
CA ASN A 218 -14.95 17.91 1.48
C ASN A 218 -14.08 18.42 2.64
N ASN A 219 -14.67 18.73 3.81
CA ASN A 219 -13.90 19.20 4.97
C ASN A 219 -13.04 18.10 5.60
N GLN A 220 -13.22 16.84 5.17
CA GLN A 220 -12.40 15.71 5.60
C GLN A 220 -11.00 15.71 4.97
N TYR A 221 -10.81 16.43 3.85
CA TYR A 221 -9.50 16.56 3.22
C TYR A 221 -8.64 17.60 3.96
N GLN A 222 -7.61 17.11 4.65
CA GLN A 222 -6.68 17.97 5.38
C GLN A 222 -5.44 18.26 4.55
N ALA A 223 -5.04 19.54 4.55
CA ALA A 223 -3.77 19.93 3.95
C ALA A 223 -2.58 19.33 4.71
N LEU A 224 -1.61 18.82 3.96
CA LEU A 224 -0.37 18.28 4.50
C LEU A 224 0.42 19.36 5.27
N ASN A 225 1.28 18.92 6.19
CA ASN A 225 2.17 19.80 6.95
C ASN A 225 3.09 20.64 6.04
N ARG A 226 3.43 20.12 4.85
CA ARG A 226 4.14 20.86 3.82
C ARG A 226 3.17 21.84 3.13
N ARG A 227 2.88 22.94 3.83
CA ARG A 227 1.87 23.95 3.44
C ARG A 227 2.25 24.74 2.18
N THR A 228 3.54 24.94 1.94
CA THR A 228 4.04 25.77 0.84
C THR A 228 5.02 24.97 0.00
N ILE A 229 4.75 24.88 -1.31
CA ILE A 229 5.63 24.26 -2.29
C ILE A 229 6.18 25.38 -3.17
N ARG A 230 7.51 25.54 -3.18
CA ARG A 230 8.16 26.58 -4.00
C ARG A 230 8.18 26.13 -5.45
N TYR A 231 7.78 27.03 -6.33
CA TYR A 231 7.93 26.85 -7.76
C TYR A 231 9.26 27.44 -8.21
N HIS A 232 10.13 26.59 -8.78
CA HIS A 232 11.38 27.00 -9.41
C HIS A 232 11.29 26.67 -10.90
N ARG A 233 11.59 27.66 -11.76
CA ARG A 233 11.68 27.44 -13.20
C ARG A 233 12.96 26.65 -13.50
N SER A 234 12.91 25.73 -14.47
CA SER A 234 14.05 24.89 -14.85
C SER A 234 15.21 25.65 -15.52
N SER A 235 15.06 26.94 -15.79
CA SER A 235 15.98 27.77 -16.57
C SER A 235 16.67 28.87 -15.76
N ALA A 236 16.80 28.71 -14.44
CA ALA A 236 17.45 29.68 -13.55
C ALA A 236 18.82 29.17 -13.09
#